data_AF-A2BJ93-F1
#
_entry.id   AF-A2BJ93-F1
#
_cell.length_a   1.000
_cell.length_b   1.000
_cell.length_c   1.000
_cell.angle_alpha   90.00
_cell.angle_beta   90.00
_cell.angle_gamma   90.00
#
_symmetry.space_group_name_H-M   'P 1'
#
loop_
_entity.id
_entity.type
_entity.pdbx_description
1 polymer ?
#
loop_
_entity_poly.entity_id
_entity_poly.type
_entity_poly.pdbx_seq_one_letter_code
_entity_poly.pdbx_strand_id
1 'polypeptide(L)'
;MDYAAFTALLLTGIVLPVVMYFVYRVFEIVTRGPDRYFARFRYESGNPPKGLAWARVLYHYFGYVVLLVALEPIFIILYVFAVYSGASTWELLALSLAIIASIIPPLRYAVRYAEKREYWELEV
;
A
#
# COMPACT_ATOMS: atom_id res chain seq x y z
N MET A 1 -13.71 22.30 -11.92
CA MET A 1 -12.45 21.57 -12.12
C MET A 1 -12.29 21.36 -13.61
N ASP A 2 -11.14 21.68 -14.17
CA ASP A 2 -10.85 21.37 -15.57
C ASP A 2 -10.63 19.85 -15.69
N TYR A 3 -11.66 19.14 -16.17
CA TYR A 3 -11.61 17.71 -16.37
C TYR A 3 -10.55 17.31 -17.41
N ALA A 4 -10.09 18.23 -18.26
CA ALA A 4 -9.02 17.99 -19.21
C ALA A 4 -7.69 17.70 -18.51
N ALA A 5 -7.34 18.46 -17.47
CA ALA A 5 -6.11 18.23 -16.72
C ALA A 5 -6.13 16.88 -15.96
N PHE A 6 -7.28 16.54 -15.36
CA PHE A 6 -7.46 15.28 -14.64
C PHE A 6 -7.42 14.07 -15.60
N THR A 7 -8.09 14.16 -16.74
CA THR A 7 -8.07 13.10 -17.77
C THR A 7 -6.68 12.96 -18.39
N ALA A 8 -5.97 14.06 -18.65
CA ALA A 8 -4.59 14.03 -19.13
C ALA A 8 -3.65 13.35 -18.13
N LEU A 9 -3.80 13.61 -16.83
CA LEU A 9 -3.02 12.95 -15.77
C LEU A 9 -3.27 11.44 -15.75
N LEU A 10 -4.55 11.02 -15.76
CA LEU A 10 -4.92 9.61 -15.79
C LEU A 10 -4.39 8.90 -17.04
N LEU A 11 -4.56 9.52 -18.20
CA LEU A 11 -4.04 8.98 -19.46
C LEU A 11 -2.52 8.87 -19.42
N THR A 12 -1.81 9.88 -18.89
CA THR A 12 -0.35 9.84 -18.76
C THR A 12 0.09 8.72 -17.81
N GLY A 13 -0.60 8.56 -16.68
CA GLY A 13 -0.34 7.49 -15.71
C GLY A 13 -0.53 6.08 -16.24
N ILE A 14 -1.31 5.90 -17.31
CA ILE A 14 -1.53 4.59 -17.97
C ILE A 14 -0.65 4.44 -19.21
N VAL A 15 -0.65 5.44 -20.09
CA VAL A 15 0.07 5.42 -21.38
C VAL A 15 1.57 5.32 -21.13
N LEU A 16 2.12 6.04 -20.16
CA LEU A 16 3.57 6.04 -19.93
C LEU A 16 4.09 4.65 -19.48
N PRO A 17 3.50 3.94 -18.49
CA PRO A 17 3.86 2.56 -18.19
C PRO A 17 3.68 1.60 -19.36
N VAL A 18 2.61 1.77 -20.16
CA VAL A 18 2.36 0.92 -21.33
C VAL A 18 3.45 1.12 -22.39
N VAL A 19 3.81 2.38 -22.71
CA VAL A 19 4.90 2.69 -23.64
C VAL A 19 6.22 2.14 -23.10
N MET A 20 6.52 2.32 -21.80
CA MET A 20 7.73 1.76 -21.18
C MET A 20 7.76 0.24 -21.25
N TYR A 21 6.62 -0.43 -21.06
CA TYR A 21 6.50 -1.86 -21.25
C TYR A 21 6.78 -2.27 -22.71
N PHE A 22 6.23 -1.56 -23.70
CA PHE A 22 6.52 -1.85 -25.11
C PHE A 22 8.00 -1.64 -25.45
N VAL A 23 8.59 -0.54 -24.98
CA VAL A 23 10.03 -0.28 -25.14
C VAL A 23 10.84 -1.43 -24.52
N TYR A 24 10.53 -1.82 -23.28
CA TYR A 24 11.13 -2.97 -22.62
C TYR A 24 11.02 -4.25 -23.45
N ARG A 25 9.85 -4.55 -24.02
CA ARG A 25 9.64 -5.73 -24.86
C ARG A 25 10.44 -5.70 -26.16
N VAL A 26 10.57 -4.53 -26.80
CA VAL A 26 11.42 -4.36 -27.98
C VAL A 26 12.88 -4.60 -27.61
N PHE A 27 13.35 -3.99 -26.51
CA PHE A 27 14.71 -4.23 -26.00
C PHE A 27 14.93 -5.69 -25.65
N GLU A 28 13.98 -6.36 -25.00
CA GLU A 28 14.05 -7.78 -24.66
C GLU A 28 14.20 -8.65 -25.90
N ILE A 29 13.49 -8.34 -27.00
CA ILE A 29 13.60 -9.07 -28.28
C ILE A 29 14.98 -8.85 -28.91
N VAL A 30 15.45 -7.59 -28.95
CA VAL A 30 16.73 -7.22 -29.58
C VAL A 30 17.94 -7.74 -28.79
N THR A 31 17.87 -7.72 -27.46
CA THR A 31 18.96 -8.11 -26.56
C THR A 31 18.89 -9.56 -26.09
N ARG A 32 17.92 -10.33 -26.59
CA ARG A 32 17.71 -11.72 -26.17
C ARG A 32 18.94 -12.57 -26.49
N GLY A 33 19.73 -12.88 -25.47
CA GLY A 33 20.81 -13.85 -25.56
C GLY A 33 20.29 -15.29 -25.66
N PRO A 34 21.18 -16.28 -25.85
CA PRO A 34 20.81 -17.69 -25.83
C PRO A 34 20.08 -18.04 -24.53
N ASP A 35 19.07 -18.90 -24.65
CA ASP A 35 18.20 -19.29 -23.55
C ASP A 35 19.01 -19.94 -22.41
N ARG A 36 19.13 -19.23 -21.29
CA ARG A 36 19.85 -19.72 -20.11
C ARG A 36 18.85 -20.49 -19.26
N TYR A 37 18.88 -21.82 -19.35
CA TYR A 37 18.03 -22.72 -18.54
C TYR A 37 17.98 -22.32 -17.06
N PHE A 38 19.13 -21.95 -16.49
CA PHE A 38 19.25 -21.54 -15.08
C PHE A 38 18.61 -20.17 -14.75
N ALA A 39 18.44 -19.27 -15.72
CA ALA A 39 17.83 -17.95 -15.50
C ALA A 39 16.30 -18.01 -15.29
N ARG A 40 15.67 -19.17 -15.55
CA ARG A 40 14.25 -19.41 -15.27
C ARG A 40 13.97 -19.92 -13.87
N PHE A 41 14.99 -20.35 -13.14
CA PHE A 41 14.82 -20.81 -11.78
C PHE A 41 14.68 -19.62 -10.85
N ARG A 42 13.96 -19.84 -9.75
CA ARG A 42 13.89 -18.86 -8.66
C ARG A 42 15.30 -18.51 -8.20
N TYR A 43 15.53 -17.24 -7.95
CA TYR A 43 16.76 -16.79 -7.32
C TYR A 43 16.90 -17.43 -5.93
N GLU A 44 17.97 -18.19 -5.73
CA GLU A 44 18.31 -18.89 -4.49
C GLU A 44 19.76 -18.56 -4.10
N SER A 45 20.14 -18.79 -2.84
CA SER A 45 21.47 -18.49 -2.29
C SER A 45 22.58 -19.44 -2.77
N GLY A 46 22.52 -19.92 -4.03
CA GLY A 46 23.52 -20.81 -4.65
C GLY A 46 23.30 -22.31 -4.45
N ASN A 47 22.35 -22.71 -3.59
CA ASN A 47 21.96 -24.11 -3.41
C ASN A 47 20.67 -24.41 -4.17
N PRO A 48 20.48 -25.64 -4.70
CA PRO A 48 19.21 -26.03 -5.29
C PRO A 48 18.10 -25.92 -4.25
N PRO A 49 16.89 -25.46 -4.64
CA PRO A 49 15.78 -25.29 -3.71
C PRO A 49 15.44 -26.63 -3.06
N LYS A 50 15.37 -26.64 -1.73
CA LYS A 50 15.01 -27.82 -0.94
C LYS A 50 13.90 -27.44 0.03
N GLY A 51 12.90 -28.30 0.14
CA GLY A 51 11.74 -28.10 1.02
C GLY A 51 10.51 -27.56 0.28
N LEU A 52 9.40 -27.49 1.02
CA LEU A 52 8.15 -26.90 0.55
C LEU A 52 8.19 -25.38 0.75
N ALA A 53 7.70 -24.63 -0.22
CA ALA A 53 7.48 -23.18 -0.11
C ALA A 53 6.24 -22.89 0.76
N TRP A 54 6.20 -23.42 1.97
CA TRP A 54 5.19 -23.06 2.95
C TRP A 54 5.62 -21.77 3.64
N ALA A 55 5.10 -20.65 3.13
CA ALA A 55 5.03 -19.45 3.95
C ALA A 55 3.97 -19.71 5.02
N ARG A 56 4.37 -19.82 6.30
CA ARG A 56 3.41 -19.64 7.39
C ARG A 56 2.69 -18.32 7.12
N VAL A 57 1.36 -18.35 7.03
CA VAL A 57 0.58 -17.16 6.73
C VAL A 57 0.84 -16.16 7.86
N LEU A 58 1.67 -15.16 7.57
CA LEU A 58 2.05 -14.12 8.52
C LEU A 58 0.89 -13.12 8.59
N TYR A 59 -0.18 -13.50 9.28
CA TYR A 59 -1.28 -12.62 9.65
C TYR A 59 -0.82 -11.46 10.55
N HIS A 60 0.45 -11.40 10.94
CA HIS A 60 1.04 -10.27 11.62
C HIS A 60 0.83 -8.94 10.87
N TYR A 61 0.80 -8.95 9.54
CA TYR A 61 0.48 -7.75 8.75
C TYR A 61 -1.02 -7.41 8.75
N PHE A 62 -1.88 -8.37 9.05
CA PHE A 62 -3.33 -8.20 8.97
C PHE A 62 -3.84 -7.18 10.00
N GLY A 63 -3.32 -7.22 11.23
CA GLY A 63 -3.64 -6.22 12.25
C GLY A 63 -3.32 -4.79 11.82
N TYR A 64 -2.21 -4.60 11.09
CA TYR A 64 -1.85 -3.29 10.52
C TYR A 64 -2.72 -2.88 9.34
N VAL A 65 -3.16 -3.83 8.51
CA VAL A 65 -4.13 -3.55 7.43
C VAL A 65 -5.48 -3.12 8.02
N VAL A 66 -5.96 -3.78 9.07
CA VAL A 66 -7.20 -3.40 9.77
C VAL A 66 -7.08 -2.00 10.37
N LEU A 67 -5.93 -1.69 11.00
CA LEU A 67 -5.64 -0.36 11.51
C LEU A 67 -5.68 0.71 10.41
N LEU A 68 -5.06 0.44 9.25
CA LEU A 68 -5.06 1.36 8.11
C LEU A 68 -6.50 1.65 7.64
N VAL A 69 -7.28 0.61 7.39
CA VAL A 69 -8.67 0.72 6.91
C VAL A 69 -9.55 1.46 7.93
N ALA A 70 -9.33 1.23 9.23
CA ALA A 70 -10.07 1.95 10.28
C ALA A 70 -9.73 3.45 10.34
N LEU A 71 -8.51 3.85 9.98
CA LEU A 71 -8.06 5.24 9.99
C LEU A 71 -8.41 6.02 8.71
N GLU A 72 -8.56 5.35 7.56
CA GLU A 72 -8.95 5.98 6.30
C GLU A 72 -10.13 6.96 6.39
N PRO A 73 -11.31 6.59 6.95
CA PRO A 73 -12.45 7.51 7.00
C PRO A 73 -12.14 8.78 7.81
N ILE A 74 -11.26 8.69 8.78
CA ILE A 74 -10.84 9.82 9.60
C ILE A 74 -10.01 10.79 8.76
N PHE A 75 -9.06 10.28 7.98
CA PHE A 75 -8.27 11.13 7.07
C PHE A 75 -9.16 11.77 6.01
N ILE A 76 -10.17 11.07 5.51
CA ILE A 76 -11.16 11.63 4.59
C ILE A 76 -11.91 12.79 5.25
N ILE A 77 -12.38 12.61 6.50
CA ILE A 77 -13.06 13.68 7.26
C ILE A 77 -12.12 14.87 7.42
N LEU A 78 -10.89 14.67 7.89
CA LEU A 78 -9.91 15.75 8.07
C LEU A 78 -9.64 16.50 6.76
N TYR A 79 -9.54 15.79 5.63
CA TYR A 79 -9.34 16.39 4.32
C TYR A 79 -10.54 17.20 3.86
N VAL A 80 -11.75 16.64 3.96
CA VAL A 80 -13.00 17.34 3.57
C VAL A 80 -13.20 18.60 4.41
N PHE A 81 -12.96 18.52 5.71
CA PHE A 81 -13.04 19.68 6.60
C PHE A 81 -11.99 20.74 6.25
N ALA A 82 -10.75 20.35 5.92
CA ALA A 82 -9.72 21.32 5.53
C ALA A 82 -10.07 22.11 4.25
N VAL A 83 -10.84 21.50 3.34
CA VAL A 83 -11.29 22.13 2.09
C VAL A 83 -12.61 22.90 2.27
N TYR A 84 -13.31 22.71 3.39
CA TYR A 84 -14.57 23.39 3.68
C TYR A 84 -14.36 24.88 3.96
N SER A 85 -14.75 25.72 3.00
CA SER A 85 -14.54 27.18 3.06
C SER A 85 -15.44 27.93 4.05
N GLY A 86 -16.38 27.22 4.71
CA GLY A 86 -17.38 27.83 5.60
C GLY A 86 -16.99 27.86 7.07
N ALA A 87 -15.88 27.23 7.47
CA ALA A 87 -15.42 27.19 8.86
C ALA A 87 -14.25 28.16 9.06
N SER A 88 -14.16 28.76 10.25
CA SER A 88 -12.99 29.54 10.62
C SER A 88 -11.77 28.63 10.81
N THR A 89 -10.57 29.15 10.54
CA THR A 89 -9.30 28.41 10.74
C THR A 89 -9.18 27.82 12.14
N TRP A 90 -9.70 28.51 13.16
CA TRP A 90 -9.66 28.07 14.55
C TRP A 90 -10.60 26.90 14.83
N GLU A 91 -11.80 26.90 14.25
CA GLU A 91 -12.73 25.76 14.36
C GLU A 91 -12.16 24.51 13.68
N LEU A 92 -11.54 24.69 12.50
CA LEU A 92 -10.87 23.59 11.79
C LEU A 92 -9.71 23.00 12.60
N LEU A 93 -8.89 23.87 13.21
CA LEU A 93 -7.77 23.45 14.04
C LEU A 93 -8.25 22.76 15.32
N ALA A 94 -9.26 23.30 16.00
CA ALA A 94 -9.85 22.70 17.19
C ALA A 94 -10.46 21.33 16.91
N LEU A 95 -11.23 21.19 15.82
CA LEU A 95 -11.83 19.93 15.42
C LEU A 95 -10.77 18.89 15.03
N SER A 96 -9.74 19.30 14.29
CA SER A 96 -8.63 18.40 13.91
C SER A 96 -7.89 17.87 15.13
N LEU A 97 -7.59 18.75 16.10
CA LEU A 97 -6.98 18.34 17.37
C LEU A 97 -7.89 17.43 18.19
N ALA A 98 -9.20 17.70 18.23
CA ALA A 98 -10.17 16.86 18.93
C ALA A 98 -10.25 15.45 18.32
N ILE A 99 -10.28 15.36 16.98
CA ILE A 99 -10.26 14.09 16.25
C ILE A 99 -8.97 13.32 16.56
N ILE A 100 -7.80 13.96 16.41
CA ILE A 100 -6.50 13.35 16.73
C ILE A 100 -6.46 12.85 18.18
N ALA A 101 -6.88 13.70 19.13
CA ALA A 101 -6.92 13.34 20.54
C ALA A 101 -7.85 12.14 20.82
N SER A 102 -8.99 12.05 20.14
CA SER A 102 -9.93 10.95 20.29
C SER A 102 -9.40 9.61 19.76
N ILE A 103 -8.50 9.65 18.77
CA ILE A 103 -7.95 8.45 18.10
C ILE A 103 -6.73 7.90 18.82
N ILE A 104 -5.97 8.74 19.50
CA ILE A 104 -4.74 8.31 20.19
C ILE A 104 -4.99 7.12 21.14
N PRO A 105 -6.02 7.12 22.01
CA PRO A 105 -6.30 5.98 22.89
C PRO A 105 -6.62 4.67 22.15
N PRO A 106 -7.60 4.60 21.23
CA PRO A 106 -7.89 3.36 20.51
C PRO A 106 -6.74 2.93 19.60
N LEU A 107 -6.02 3.87 18.98
CA LEU A 107 -4.86 3.55 18.15
C LEU A 107 -3.73 2.91 18.96
N ARG A 108 -3.42 3.46 20.14
CA ARG A 108 -2.40 2.88 21.04
C ARG A 108 -2.79 1.47 21.48
N TYR A 109 -4.08 1.24 21.76
CA TYR A 109 -4.58 -0.08 22.09
C TYR A 109 -4.46 -1.04 20.90
N ALA A 110 -4.90 -0.61 19.72
CA ALA A 110 -4.94 -1.44 18.52
C ALA A 110 -3.55 -1.78 17.97
N VAL A 111 -2.55 -0.88 18.08
CA VAL A 111 -1.14 -1.19 17.75
C VAL A 111 -0.60 -2.30 18.66
N ARG A 112 -0.82 -2.20 19.97
CA ARG A 112 -0.43 -3.25 20.93
C ARG A 112 -1.12 -4.58 20.64
N TYR A 113 -2.35 -4.53 20.14
CA TYR A 113 -3.09 -5.72 19.76
C TYR A 113 -2.56 -6.33 18.44
N ALA A 114 -2.22 -5.50 17.46
CA ALA A 114 -1.63 -5.93 16.19
C ALA A 114 -0.25 -6.59 16.37
N GLU A 115 0.55 -6.13 17.35
CA GLU A 115 1.88 -6.69 17.64
C GLU A 115 1.84 -8.13 18.20
N LYS A 116 0.73 -8.53 18.83
CA LYS A 116 0.62 -9.83 19.50
C LYS A 116 0.37 -10.95 18.49
N ARG A 117 1.40 -11.74 18.20
CA ARG A 117 1.34 -12.88 17.26
C ARG A 117 0.28 -13.93 17.63
N GLU A 118 0.06 -14.15 18.92
CA GLU A 118 -0.90 -15.14 19.45
C GLU A 118 -2.33 -14.96 18.94
N TYR A 119 -2.74 -13.73 18.60
CA TYR A 119 -4.10 -13.46 18.09
C TYR A 119 -4.27 -13.68 16.58
N TRP A 120 -3.16 -13.95 15.90
CA TRP A 120 -3.10 -14.01 14.44
C TRP A 120 -2.56 -15.36 13.95
N GLU A 121 -2.12 -16.23 14.85
CA GLU A 121 -1.81 -17.61 14.52
C GLU A 121 -3.12 -18.39 14.39
N LEU A 122 -3.36 -18.96 13.20
CA LEU A 122 -4.35 -20.02 13.09
C LEU A 122 -3.74 -21.26 13.77
N GLU A 123 -4.36 -21.73 14.84
CA GLU A 123 -4.07 -23.08 15.35
C GLU A 123 -4.34 -24.07 14.21
N VAL A 124 -3.28 -24.69 13.70
CA VAL A 124 -3.32 -25.78 12.72
C VAL A 124 -2.81 -27.04 13.38
#